data_AF-A0A1B6MF36-F1
#
_entry.id   AF-A0A1B6MF36-F1
#
_cell.length_a   1.000
_cell.length_b   1.000
_cell.length_c   1.000
_cell.angle_alpha   90.00
_cell.angle_beta   90.00
_cell.angle_gamma   90.00
#
_symmetry.space_group_name_H-M   'P 1'
#
loop_
_entity.id
_entity.type
_entity.pdbx_description
1 polymer ?
#
loop_
_entity_poly.entity_id
_entity_poly.type
_entity_poly.pdbx_seq_one_letter_code
_entity_poly.pdbx_strand_id
1 'polypeptide(L)'
;MQQTIVLFCVVAVGVVVCQDNRDWHVGADSVRPSGTVVHGHANIPIHRGSDGRVDANVHGSRVFGGPYNRQQTVGGGLQYQHPSGVRGGLDVTHSRGGGNTYGVSVSIPF
;
A
#
# COMPACT_ATOMS: atom_id res chain seq x y z
N MET A 1 15.76 24.24 -9.06
CA MET A 1 14.32 24.58 -9.19
C MET A 1 13.40 23.39 -9.52
N GLN A 2 13.91 22.18 -9.77
CA GLN A 2 13.07 21.01 -10.12
C GLN A 2 12.74 20.10 -8.92
N GLN A 3 13.54 20.16 -7.84
CA GLN A 3 13.32 19.35 -6.63
C GLN A 3 12.14 19.84 -5.78
N THR A 4 11.86 21.15 -5.78
CA THR A 4 10.78 21.75 -4.98
C THR A 4 9.39 21.34 -5.46
N ILE A 5 9.22 21.06 -6.75
CA ILE A 5 7.93 20.69 -7.36
C ILE A 5 7.56 19.24 -7.02
N VAL A 6 8.54 18.34 -6.95
CA VAL A 6 8.30 16.93 -6.57
C VAL A 6 7.86 16.84 -5.11
N LEU A 7 8.46 17.64 -4.23
CA LEU A 7 8.06 17.70 -2.81
C LEU A 7 6.60 18.16 -2.65
N PHE A 8 6.17 19.17 -3.40
CA PHE A 8 4.78 19.63 -3.37
C PHE A 8 3.78 18.61 -3.90
N CYS A 9 4.12 17.86 -4.96
CA CYS A 9 3.23 16.79 -5.46
C CYS A 9 3.16 15.59 -4.51
N VAL A 10 4.25 15.21 -3.82
CA VAL A 10 4.23 14.14 -2.82
C VAL A 10 3.43 14.55 -1.59
N VAL A 11 3.53 15.83 -1.17
CA VAL A 11 2.72 16.38 -0.07
C VAL A 11 1.23 16.44 -0.47
N ALA A 12 0.90 16.89 -1.68
CA ALA A 12 -0.49 17.02 -2.12
C ALA A 12 -1.25 15.68 -2.25
N VAL A 13 -0.57 14.59 -2.61
CA VAL A 13 -1.18 13.24 -2.68
C VAL A 13 -1.47 12.67 -1.28
N GLY A 14 -0.77 13.13 -0.23
CA GLY A 14 -1.04 12.74 1.15
C GLY A 14 -2.27 13.39 1.78
N VAL A 15 -2.83 14.46 1.19
CA VAL A 15 -3.86 15.30 1.87
C VAL A 15 -5.31 14.93 1.50
N VAL A 16 -5.57 14.10 0.48
CA VAL A 16 -6.92 14.01 -0.11
C VAL A 16 -7.86 12.93 0.48
N VAL A 17 -7.46 12.07 1.43
CA VAL A 17 -8.40 11.01 1.91
C VAL A 17 -8.45 10.87 3.43
N CYS A 18 -9.49 11.48 3.99
CA CYS A 18 -10.21 11.22 5.25
C CYS A 18 -9.39 11.01 6.52
N GLN A 19 -9.36 12.09 7.30
CA GLN A 19 -9.23 12.14 8.75
C GLN A 19 -10.18 11.14 9.44
N ASP A 20 -9.75 10.67 10.60
CA ASP A 20 -10.42 9.74 11.51
C ASP A 20 -10.19 8.24 11.19
N ASN A 21 -9.15 7.71 11.86
CA ASN A 21 -8.95 6.28 12.16
C ASN A 21 -8.32 5.38 11.08
N ARG A 22 -7.44 5.92 10.22
CA ARG A 22 -6.69 5.14 9.22
C ARG A 22 -5.19 5.16 9.54
N ASP A 23 -4.59 3.97 9.60
CA ASP A 23 -3.13 3.81 9.68
C ASP A 23 -2.57 4.07 8.27
N TRP A 24 -2.25 5.32 7.97
CA TRP A 24 -1.65 5.71 6.68
C TRP A 24 -0.18 6.06 6.87
N HIS A 25 0.66 5.58 5.95
CA HIS A 25 2.09 5.83 5.95
C HIS A 25 2.58 6.13 4.53
N VAL A 26 3.41 7.16 4.40
CA VAL A 26 4.06 7.53 3.15
C VAL A 26 5.56 7.61 3.41
N GLY A 27 6.34 6.90 2.61
CA GLY A 27 7.79 6.84 2.71
C GLY A 27 8.46 7.07 1.37
N ALA A 28 9.73 7.44 1.42
CA ALA A 28 10.56 7.61 0.23
C ALA A 28 11.93 6.97 0.47
N ASP A 29 12.24 5.96 -0.33
CA ASP A 29 13.52 5.26 -0.31
C ASP A 29 14.33 5.58 -1.56
N SER A 30 15.64 5.72 -1.40
CA SER A 30 16.56 5.80 -2.55
C SER A 30 17.02 4.40 -2.94
N VAL A 31 16.76 4.00 -4.18
CA VAL A 31 17.19 2.72 -4.75
C VAL A 31 18.47 2.92 -5.55
N ARG A 32 19.51 2.15 -5.24
CA ARG A 32 20.73 2.08 -6.06
C ARG A 32 20.47 1.11 -7.23
N PRO A 33 20.75 1.49 -8.50
CA PRO A 33 21.40 2.72 -8.95
C PRO A 33 20.38 3.83 -9.28
N SER A 34 20.52 4.97 -8.59
CA SER A 34 20.03 6.32 -8.94
C SER A 34 18.52 6.57 -9.11
N GLY A 35 17.63 5.77 -8.52
CA GLY A 35 16.18 6.06 -8.47
C GLY A 35 15.69 6.39 -7.05
N THR A 36 14.61 7.16 -6.92
CA THR A 36 13.85 7.34 -5.67
C THR A 36 12.52 6.61 -5.80
N VAL A 37 12.28 5.62 -4.93
CA VAL A 37 10.96 5.01 -4.76
C VAL A 37 10.19 5.83 -3.75
N VAL A 38 9.10 6.45 -4.19
CA VAL A 38 8.08 6.95 -3.29
C VAL A 38 7.05 5.86 -3.13
N HIS A 39 6.73 5.48 -1.91
CA HIS A 39 5.71 4.49 -1.62
C HIS A 39 4.73 5.02 -0.58
N GLY A 40 3.50 4.53 -0.63
CA GLY A 40 2.48 4.81 0.36
C GLY A 40 1.65 3.58 0.61
N HIS A 41 1.19 3.40 1.83
CA HIS A 41 0.19 2.41 2.16
C HIS A 41 -0.78 2.97 3.19
N ALA A 42 -2.01 2.47 3.17
CA ALA A 42 -3.00 2.76 4.19
C ALA A 42 -3.73 1.48 4.55
N ASN A 43 -3.97 1.29 5.84
CA ASN A 43 -4.78 0.21 6.37
C ASN A 43 -6.06 0.81 6.99
N ILE A 44 -7.19 0.24 6.60
CA ILE A 44 -8.52 0.77 6.87
C ILE A 44 -9.31 -0.34 7.56
N PRO A 45 -9.65 -0.19 8.85
CA PRO A 45 -10.54 -1.15 9.48
C PRO A 45 -11.93 -1.06 8.85
N ILE A 46 -12.39 -2.16 8.25
CA ILE A 46 -13.73 -2.26 7.64
C ILE A 46 -14.74 -2.77 8.65
N HIS A 47 -14.33 -3.74 9.47
CA HIS A 47 -15.17 -4.31 10.52
C HIS A 47 -14.33 -4.69 11.73
N ARG A 48 -14.84 -4.40 12.93
CA ARG A 48 -14.29 -4.84 14.21
C ARG A 48 -15.46 -5.23 15.12
N GLY A 49 -15.62 -6.52 15.38
CA GLY A 49 -16.70 -7.04 16.19
C GLY A 49 -16.29 -8.30 16.95
N SER A 50 -17.24 -8.86 17.70
CA SER A 50 -17.09 -10.16 18.38
C SER A 50 -16.85 -11.31 17.43
N ASP A 51 -17.19 -11.13 16.15
CA ASP A 51 -17.23 -12.17 15.13
C ASP A 51 -15.96 -12.14 14.26
N GLY A 52 -15.07 -11.20 14.56
CA GLY A 52 -13.78 -11.03 13.91
C GLY A 52 -13.48 -9.60 13.50
N ARG A 53 -12.38 -9.47 12.78
CA ARG A 53 -11.86 -8.20 12.27
C ARG A 53 -11.62 -8.33 10.78
N VAL A 54 -12.05 -7.32 10.03
CA VAL A 54 -11.73 -7.15 8.61
C VAL A 54 -10.99 -5.83 8.44
N ASP A 55 -9.81 -5.87 7.86
CA ASP A 55 -9.06 -4.69 7.45
C ASP A 55 -8.88 -4.71 5.92
N ALA A 56 -9.00 -3.53 5.30
CA ALA A 56 -8.62 -3.32 3.92
C ALA A 56 -7.29 -2.58 3.87
N ASN A 57 -6.40 -3.01 2.99
CA ASN A 57 -5.17 -2.30 2.69
C ASN A 57 -5.22 -1.71 1.29
N VAL A 58 -4.60 -0.55 1.12
CA VAL A 58 -4.25 0.01 -0.19
C VAL A 58 -2.79 0.41 -0.13
N HIS A 59 -2.04 0.14 -1.19
CA HIS A 59 -0.64 0.52 -1.29
C HIS A 59 -0.28 0.87 -2.71
N GLY A 60 0.79 1.65 -2.85
CA GLY A 60 1.34 1.97 -4.14
C GLY A 60 2.76 2.46 -4.02
N SER A 61 3.49 2.36 -5.13
CA SER A 61 4.83 2.88 -5.23
C SER A 61 5.09 3.46 -6.62
N ARG A 62 6.05 4.37 -6.70
CA ARG A 62 6.53 4.93 -7.95
C ARG A 62 8.01 5.26 -7.86
N VAL A 63 8.73 4.83 -8.88
CA VAL A 63 10.15 5.15 -9.06
C VAL A 63 10.30 6.42 -9.88
N PHE A 64 11.11 7.35 -9.38
CA PHE A 64 11.54 8.56 -10.05
C PHE A 64 13.05 8.52 -10.29
N GLY A 65 13.48 8.68 -11.54
CA GLY A 65 14.89 8.64 -11.91
C GLY A 65 15.48 7.23 -11.98
N GLY A 66 16.72 7.13 -12.46
CA GLY A 66 17.44 5.87 -12.65
C GLY A 66 16.89 4.99 -13.77
N PRO A 67 17.45 3.77 -13.95
CA PRO A 67 17.06 2.82 -14.99
C PRO A 67 15.60 2.33 -14.88
N TYR A 68 15.01 2.43 -13.69
CA TYR A 68 13.66 1.97 -13.38
C TYR A 68 12.62 3.10 -13.37
N ASN A 69 12.97 4.26 -13.94
CA ASN A 69 12.09 5.43 -13.95
C ASN A 69 10.69 5.11 -14.49
N ARG A 70 9.65 5.63 -13.81
CA ARG A 70 8.22 5.39 -14.11
C ARG A 70 7.71 3.98 -13.83
N GLN A 71 8.53 3.09 -13.28
CA GLN A 71 7.97 1.89 -12.64
C GLN A 71 7.03 2.34 -11.53
N GLN A 72 5.86 1.73 -11.48
CA GLN A 72 4.86 2.01 -10.47
C GLN A 72 4.09 0.74 -10.14
N THR A 73 3.69 0.64 -8.88
CA THR A 73 2.76 -0.38 -8.41
C THR A 73 1.58 0.30 -7.74
N VAL A 74 0.39 -0.27 -7.89
CA VAL A 74 -0.80 0.10 -7.14
C VAL A 74 -1.52 -1.19 -6.79
N GLY A 75 -1.88 -1.35 -5.54
CA GLY A 75 -2.54 -2.56 -5.06
C GLY A 75 -3.36 -2.32 -3.82
N GLY A 76 -4.04 -3.37 -3.43
CA GLY A 76 -4.84 -3.40 -2.22
C GLY A 76 -5.51 -4.74 -2.05
N GLY A 77 -6.09 -4.93 -0.88
CA GLY A 77 -6.53 -6.22 -0.42
C GLY A 77 -7.45 -6.14 0.78
N LEU A 78 -7.85 -7.32 1.22
CA LEU A 78 -8.68 -7.54 2.39
C LEU A 78 -8.03 -8.62 3.25
N GLN A 79 -8.03 -8.39 4.55
CA GLN A 79 -7.56 -9.33 5.55
C GLN A 79 -8.67 -9.54 6.57
N TYR A 80 -8.97 -10.80 6.84
CA TYR A 80 -9.91 -11.25 7.84
C TYR A 80 -9.18 -11.99 8.96
N GLN A 81 -9.58 -11.72 10.20
CA GLN A 81 -9.14 -12.44 11.38
C GLN A 81 -10.36 -12.80 12.23
N HIS A 82 -10.62 -14.09 12.37
CA HIS A 82 -11.63 -14.61 13.29
C HIS A 82 -11.05 -14.66 14.73
N PRO A 83 -11.86 -14.49 15.78
CA PRO A 83 -11.39 -14.53 17.17
C PRO A 83 -10.80 -15.88 17.57
N SER A 84 -11.21 -16.98 16.91
CA SER A 84 -10.61 -18.29 17.13
C SER A 84 -9.14 -18.38 16.69
N GLY A 85 -8.63 -17.36 16.00
CA GLY A 85 -7.26 -17.25 15.51
C GLY A 85 -7.10 -17.57 14.01
N VAL A 86 -8.16 -18.02 13.34
CA VAL A 86 -8.17 -18.21 11.88
C VAL A 86 -7.97 -16.87 11.18
N ARG A 87 -7.06 -16.82 10.21
CA ARG A 87 -6.80 -15.64 9.38
C ARG A 87 -6.91 -16.00 7.91
N GLY A 88 -7.44 -15.09 7.12
CA GLY A 88 -7.51 -15.20 5.67
C GLY A 88 -7.27 -13.85 5.02
N GLY A 89 -6.74 -13.83 3.82
CA GLY A 89 -6.52 -12.59 3.11
C GLY A 89 -6.41 -12.77 1.61
N LEU A 90 -6.73 -11.69 0.90
CA LEU A 90 -6.54 -11.56 -0.53
C LEU A 90 -5.91 -10.20 -0.82
N ASP A 91 -4.98 -10.16 -1.76
CA ASP A 91 -4.33 -8.93 -2.19
C ASP A 91 -4.13 -8.95 -3.71
N VAL A 92 -4.33 -7.80 -4.34
CA VAL A 92 -4.05 -7.62 -5.77
C VAL A 92 -3.14 -6.42 -5.93
N THR A 93 -2.02 -6.63 -6.61
CA THR A 93 -1.08 -5.57 -6.95
C THR A 93 -0.87 -5.50 -8.45
N HIS A 94 -1.18 -4.36 -9.05
CA HIS A 94 -0.90 -4.06 -10.44
C HIS A 94 0.45 -3.37 -10.59
N SER A 95 1.31 -3.89 -11.46
CA SER A 95 2.60 -3.30 -11.82
C SER A 95 2.55 -2.78 -13.26
N ARG A 96 2.91 -1.51 -13.46
CA ARG A 96 2.94 -0.91 -14.80
C ARG A 96 3.93 -1.65 -15.69
N GLY A 97 3.43 -2.23 -16.78
CA GLY A 97 4.22 -3.03 -17.72
C GLY A 97 4.46 -4.47 -17.29
N GLY A 98 3.99 -4.88 -16.10
CA GLY A 98 4.12 -6.24 -15.56
C GLY A 98 2.79 -6.98 -15.34
N GLY A 99 1.66 -6.26 -15.31
CA GLY A 99 0.33 -6.86 -15.12
C GLY A 99 -0.06 -6.98 -13.65
N ASN A 100 -0.97 -7.92 -13.35
CA ASN A 100 -1.52 -8.11 -12.00
C ASN A 100 -0.85 -9.29 -11.29
N THR A 101 -0.48 -9.08 -10.03
CA THR A 101 -0.09 -10.13 -9.09
C THR A 101 -1.21 -10.32 -8.08
N TYR A 102 -1.62 -11.57 -7.86
CA TYR A 102 -2.67 -11.94 -6.92
C TYR A 102 -2.05 -12.75 -5.79
N GLY A 103 -2.33 -12.38 -4.55
CA GLY A 103 -1.95 -13.10 -3.35
C GLY A 103 -3.19 -13.59 -2.61
N VAL A 104 -3.12 -14.82 -2.10
CA VAL A 104 -4.11 -15.36 -1.17
C VAL A 104 -3.38 -15.97 0.01
N SER A 105 -3.87 -15.76 1.22
CA SER A 105 -3.31 -16.33 2.43
C SER A 105 -4.41 -16.93 3.30
N VAL A 106 -4.10 -18.06 3.91
CA VAL A 106 -4.96 -18.70 4.92
C VAL A 106 -4.05 -19.23 6.02
N SER A 107 -4.40 -18.96 7.26
CA SER A 107 -3.71 -19.43 8.46
C SER A 107 -4.73 -19.92 9.47
N ILE A 108 -4.46 -21.09 10.05
CA ILE A 108 -5.32 -21.74 11.04
C ILE A 108 -4.44 -21.96 12.28
N PRO A 109 -4.91 -21.58 13.47
CA PRO A 109 -4.16 -21.81 14.71
C PRO A 109 -4.17 -23.31 15.04
N PHE A 110 -3.02 -23.81 15.49
CA PHE A 110 -2.79 -25.20 15.92
C PHE A 110 -2.53 -25.25 17.43
#